data_AF-A0A6L2PH38-F1
#
_entry.id   AF-A0A6L2PH38-F1
#
_cell.length_a   1.000
_cell.length_b   1.000
_cell.length_c   1.000
_cell.angle_alpha   90.00
_cell.angle_beta   90.00
_cell.angle_gamma   90.00
#
_symmetry.space_group_name_H-M   'P 1'
#
loop_
_entity.id
_entity.type
_entity.pdbx_description
1 polymer ?
#
loop_
_entity_poly.entity_id
_entity_poly.type
_entity_poly.pdbx_seq_one_letter_code
_entity_poly.pdbx_strand_id
1 'polypeptide(L)'
;MQPSVWFLMGTLLFTSVATSMLCVAIMTDHWEQVTWDRRKLDGLAVRQKNGTQVKWVLEWLLDGQVGRIIYTNDEGLRKVPERKDPVTSEDSSGQEHDEVAVFLIPMHGGIWTLCVSLTEEQRQLLQKVGFTQIRCMNYLDSEITKGEEGRTDWQHRMQNLSISCALVCLIILGSSAIVGSFGVLKHQISAVLVTGVMYLLAGQTSNLFLNILI
;
A
#
# COMPACT_ATOMS: atom_id res chain seq x y z
N MET A 1 -8.08 45.28 14.95
CA MET A 1 -7.32 44.00 14.95
C MET A 1 -5.93 44.28 14.36
N GLN A 2 -4.86 43.89 15.04
CA GLN A 2 -3.50 44.09 14.52
C GLN A 2 -3.24 43.21 13.28
N PRO A 3 -2.50 43.70 12.27
CA PRO A 3 -2.19 42.94 11.05
C PRO A 3 -1.48 41.61 11.34
N SER A 4 -0.70 41.55 12.42
CA SER A 4 -0.05 40.32 12.92
C SER A 4 -1.04 39.18 13.22
N VAL A 5 -2.25 39.50 13.71
CA VAL A 5 -3.28 38.50 14.02
C VAL A 5 -3.84 37.87 12.75
N TRP A 6 -4.01 38.66 11.68
CA TRP A 6 -4.46 38.18 10.38
C TRP A 6 -3.45 37.24 9.73
N PHE A 7 -2.16 37.59 9.77
CA PHE A 7 -1.09 36.71 9.29
C PHE A 7 -1.05 35.38 10.06
N LEU A 8 -1.24 35.41 11.39
CA LEU A 8 -1.21 34.20 12.19
C LEU A 8 -2.43 33.30 12.02
N MET A 9 -3.62 33.87 11.87
CA MET A 9 -4.81 33.10 11.52
C MET A 9 -4.66 32.45 10.15
N GLY A 10 -4.06 33.15 9.17
CA GLY A 10 -3.70 32.58 7.88
C GLY A 10 -2.73 31.41 8.01
N THR A 11 -1.63 31.58 8.76
CA THR A 11 -0.67 30.51 9.01
C THR A 11 -1.32 29.33 9.74
N LEU A 12 -2.05 29.55 10.83
CA LEU A 12 -2.76 28.46 11.54
C LEU A 12 -3.74 27.72 10.63
N LEU A 13 -4.44 28.42 9.74
CA LEU A 13 -5.36 27.81 8.79
C LEU A 13 -4.61 26.96 7.75
N PHE A 14 -3.60 27.49 7.07
CA PHE A 14 -2.81 26.72 6.09
C PHE A 14 -2.18 25.46 6.71
N THR A 15 -1.81 25.56 7.98
CA THR A 15 -1.05 24.52 8.67
C THR A 15 -1.95 23.44 9.22
N SER A 16 -3.14 23.82 9.69
CA SER A 16 -4.21 22.86 9.97
C SER A 16 -4.64 22.11 8.71
N VAL A 17 -4.75 22.79 7.57
CA VAL A 17 -5.09 22.16 6.28
C VAL A 17 -3.99 21.20 5.84
N ALA A 18 -2.72 21.63 5.86
CA ALA A 18 -1.58 20.80 5.51
C ALA A 18 -1.45 19.57 6.42
N THR A 19 -1.61 19.76 7.74
CA THR A 19 -1.61 18.67 8.72
C THR A 19 -2.75 17.69 8.44
N SER A 20 -3.95 18.20 8.16
CA SER A 20 -5.11 17.36 7.84
C SER A 20 -4.89 16.56 6.56
N MET A 21 -4.38 17.18 5.50
CA MET A 21 -4.04 16.51 4.26
C MET A 21 -2.98 15.41 4.48
N LEU A 22 -1.95 15.68 5.28
CA LEU A 22 -0.92 14.70 5.59
C LEU A 22 -1.49 13.52 6.41
N CYS A 23 -2.33 13.79 7.40
CA CYS A 23 -2.99 12.74 8.18
C CYS A 23 -3.90 11.86 7.30
N VAL A 24 -4.67 12.48 6.40
CA VAL A 24 -5.52 11.77 5.44
C VAL A 24 -4.68 10.94 4.48
N ALA A 25 -3.57 11.48 3.99
CA ALA A 25 -2.63 10.74 3.19
C ALA A 25 -2.14 9.51 3.97
N ILE A 26 -1.60 9.66 5.18
CA ILE A 26 -1.03 8.53 5.93
C ILE A 26 -2.07 7.44 6.23
N MET A 27 -3.33 7.82 6.48
CA MET A 27 -4.40 6.87 6.81
C MET A 27 -5.07 6.25 5.59
N THR A 28 -5.01 6.86 4.41
CA THR A 28 -5.68 6.30 3.24
C THR A 28 -4.96 5.08 2.70
N ASP A 29 -5.75 4.10 2.26
CA ASP A 29 -5.39 2.83 1.65
C ASP A 29 -5.49 2.86 0.11
N HIS A 30 -5.51 4.07 -0.48
CA HIS A 30 -5.75 4.29 -1.92
C HIS A 30 -4.61 5.07 -2.59
N TRP A 31 -3.36 4.79 -2.22
CA TRP A 31 -2.17 5.40 -2.82
C TRP A 31 -1.82 4.76 -4.16
N GLU A 32 -1.99 3.44 -4.22
CA GLU A 32 -1.72 2.63 -5.40
C GLU A 32 -2.96 1.82 -5.77
N GLN A 33 -3.17 1.68 -7.08
CA GLN A 33 -4.19 0.79 -7.62
C GLN A 33 -3.54 -0.16 -8.61
N VAL A 34 -3.55 -1.45 -8.27
CA VAL A 34 -3.05 -2.52 -9.12
C VAL A 34 -4.21 -3.04 -9.94
N THR A 35 -4.11 -2.87 -11.27
CA THR A 35 -5.09 -3.40 -12.23
C THR A 35 -4.39 -4.24 -13.28
N TRP A 36 -5.09 -5.27 -13.75
CA TRP A 36 -4.56 -6.22 -14.71
C TRP A 36 -5.23 -6.02 -16.07
N ASP A 37 -4.43 -5.70 -17.09
CA ASP A 37 -4.95 -5.51 -18.46
C ASP A 37 -5.11 -6.87 -19.15
N ARG A 38 -6.37 -7.21 -19.42
CA ARG A 38 -6.76 -8.45 -20.08
C ARG A 38 -6.08 -8.68 -21.42
N ARG A 39 -6.00 -7.64 -22.27
CA ARG A 39 -5.44 -7.79 -23.63
C ARG A 39 -3.96 -8.13 -23.61
N LYS A 40 -3.23 -7.54 -22.67
CA LYS A 40 -1.80 -7.80 -22.49
C LYS A 40 -1.57 -9.20 -21.95
N LEU A 41 -2.35 -9.62 -20.95
CA LEU A 41 -2.26 -10.95 -20.36
C LEU A 41 -2.64 -12.06 -21.35
N ASP A 42 -3.69 -11.85 -22.15
CA ASP A 42 -4.06 -12.77 -23.24
C ASP A 42 -2.95 -12.85 -24.30
N GLY A 43 -2.35 -11.72 -24.67
CA GLY A 43 -1.21 -11.69 -25.59
C GLY A 43 0.02 -12.44 -25.07
N LEU A 44 0.29 -12.35 -23.76
CA LEU A 44 1.36 -13.10 -23.10
C LEU A 44 1.07 -14.61 -23.09
N ALA A 45 -0.17 -15.01 -22.78
CA ALA A 45 -0.59 -16.41 -22.80
C ALA A 45 -0.45 -17.03 -24.21
N VAL A 46 -0.81 -16.29 -25.26
CA VAL A 46 -0.68 -16.76 -26.65
C VAL A 46 0.78 -16.87 -27.07
N ARG A 47 1.64 -15.90 -26.73
CA ARG A 47 3.08 -15.97 -27.05
C ARG A 47 3.76 -17.13 -26.36
N GLN A 48 3.39 -17.39 -25.11
CA GLN A 48 4.00 -18.41 -24.29
C GLN A 48 3.67 -19.83 -24.78
N LYS A 49 2.45 -20.05 -25.32
CA LYS A 49 2.06 -21.31 -25.98
C LYS A 49 3.03 -21.75 -27.10
N ASN A 50 3.77 -20.80 -27.67
CA ASN A 50 4.71 -21.06 -28.76
C ASN A 50 6.17 -21.23 -28.31
N GLY A 51 6.51 -21.03 -27.02
CA GLY A 51 7.90 -20.83 -26.59
C GLY A 51 8.41 -21.60 -25.37
N THR A 52 7.58 -22.26 -24.55
CA THR A 52 8.05 -22.93 -23.31
C THR A 52 7.48 -24.34 -23.12
N GLN A 53 8.26 -25.22 -22.47
CA GLN A 53 7.88 -26.60 -22.08
C GLN A 53 6.88 -26.67 -20.92
N VAL A 54 6.61 -25.57 -20.21
CA VAL A 54 5.60 -25.53 -19.14
C VAL A 54 4.34 -24.87 -19.70
N LYS A 55 3.22 -25.60 -19.70
CA LYS A 55 1.92 -25.10 -20.17
C LYS A 55 1.13 -24.57 -18.98
N TRP A 56 0.85 -23.27 -18.93
CA TRP A 56 -0.11 -22.71 -17.99
C TRP A 56 -1.35 -22.23 -18.74
N VAL A 57 -2.49 -22.29 -18.07
CA VAL A 57 -3.80 -21.89 -18.61
C VAL A 57 -4.27 -20.67 -17.84
N LEU A 58 -4.54 -19.59 -18.57
CA LEU A 58 -5.17 -18.38 -18.03
C LEU A 58 -6.68 -18.52 -18.16
N GLU A 59 -7.36 -18.59 -17.02
CA GLU A 59 -8.81 -18.60 -16.91
C GLU A 59 -9.26 -17.23 -16.38
N TRP A 60 -10.22 -16.60 -17.05
CA TRP A 60 -10.77 -15.31 -16.62
C TRP A 60 -12.05 -15.52 -15.81
N LEU A 61 -12.08 -14.99 -14.59
CA LEU A 61 -13.22 -15.00 -13.69
C LEU A 61 -13.78 -13.59 -13.52
N LEU A 62 -15.04 -13.50 -13.06
CA LEU A 62 -15.75 -12.24 -12.81
C LEU A 62 -15.70 -11.27 -14.00
N ASP A 63 -16.21 -11.73 -15.15
CA ASP A 63 -16.25 -10.96 -16.40
C ASP A 63 -14.88 -10.42 -16.87
N GLY A 64 -13.80 -11.09 -16.48
CA GLY A 64 -12.44 -10.73 -16.87
C GLY A 64 -11.76 -9.71 -15.96
N GLN A 65 -12.30 -9.47 -14.76
CA GLN A 65 -11.61 -8.68 -13.74
C GLN A 65 -10.54 -9.47 -12.99
N VAL A 66 -10.72 -10.78 -12.86
CA VAL A 66 -9.77 -11.66 -12.13
C VAL A 66 -9.20 -12.68 -13.09
N GLY A 67 -7.87 -12.74 -13.19
CA GLY A 67 -7.18 -13.81 -13.91
C GLY A 67 -6.80 -14.94 -12.95
N ARG A 68 -7.02 -16.19 -13.32
CA ARG A 68 -6.55 -17.38 -12.61
C ARG A 68 -5.56 -18.12 -13.50
N ILE A 69 -4.33 -18.27 -13.04
CA ILE A 69 -3.29 -19.01 -13.75
C ILE A 69 -3.15 -20.39 -13.11
N ILE A 70 -3.34 -21.42 -13.91
CA ILE A 70 -3.22 -22.83 -13.49
C ILE A 70 -2.07 -23.46 -14.27
N TYR A 71 -1.16 -24.15 -13.57
CA TYR A 71 -0.03 -24.84 -14.19
C TYR A 71 -0.41 -26.28 -14.56
N THR A 72 -0.10 -26.68 -15.79
CA THR A 72 -0.26 -28.06 -16.30
C THR A 72 1.10 -28.61 -16.74
N ASN A 73 1.37 -29.89 -16.42
CA ASN A 73 2.53 -30.60 -16.97
C ASN A 73 2.30 -30.99 -18.44
N ASP A 74 3.35 -31.49 -19.09
CA ASP A 74 3.30 -31.96 -20.49
C ASP A 74 2.25 -33.08 -20.73
N GLU A 75 1.86 -33.80 -19.67
CA GLU A 75 0.85 -34.86 -19.69
C GLU A 75 -0.59 -34.34 -19.45
N GLY A 76 -0.76 -33.02 -19.28
CA GLY A 76 -2.07 -32.39 -19.04
C GLY A 76 -2.59 -32.51 -17.61
N LEU A 77 -1.82 -33.08 -16.70
CA LEU A 77 -2.08 -33.13 -15.26
C LEU A 77 -1.77 -31.78 -14.60
N ARG A 78 -2.66 -31.33 -13.71
CA ARG A 78 -2.45 -30.14 -12.88
C ARG A 78 -1.24 -30.38 -11.97
N LYS A 79 -0.22 -29.55 -12.06
CA LYS A 79 0.92 -29.59 -11.13
C LYS A 79 0.69 -28.54 -10.06
N VAL A 80 0.73 -28.99 -8.81
CA VAL A 80 0.87 -28.17 -7.61
C VAL A 80 2.28 -27.57 -7.64
N PRO A 81 2.47 -26.23 -7.66
CA PRO A 81 3.75 -25.64 -7.32
C PRO A 81 4.18 -26.15 -5.94
N GLU A 82 5.32 -26.83 -5.89
CA GLU A 82 5.90 -27.31 -4.64
C GLU A 82 6.30 -26.10 -3.79
N ARG A 83 5.35 -25.62 -2.96
CA ARG A 83 5.65 -24.66 -1.91
C ARG A 83 6.44 -25.42 -0.86
N LYS A 84 7.69 -25.04 -0.68
CA LYS A 84 8.57 -25.60 0.35
C LYS A 84 8.16 -25.00 1.70
N ASP A 85 7.03 -25.44 2.24
CA ASP A 85 6.61 -25.07 3.58
C ASP A 85 7.40 -25.90 4.61
N PRO A 86 8.00 -25.30 5.65
CA PRO A 86 8.50 -26.04 6.79
C PRO A 86 7.30 -26.52 7.61
N VAL A 87 7.15 -27.85 7.67
CA VAL A 87 6.24 -28.63 8.52
C VAL A 87 6.11 -28.05 9.93
N THR A 88 4.89 -27.86 10.42
CA THR A 88 4.46 -28.29 11.76
C THR A 88 2.96 -28.57 11.74
N SER A 89 2.61 -29.78 12.13
CA SER A 89 1.30 -30.44 11.99
C SER A 89 0.26 -30.05 13.05
N GLU A 90 -0.98 -30.50 12.78
CA GLU A 90 -2.16 -30.69 13.66
C GLU A 90 -3.13 -29.48 13.70
N ASP A 91 -4.44 -29.56 13.38
CA ASP A 91 -5.36 -30.68 13.12
C ASP A 91 -6.67 -30.15 12.46
N SER A 92 -7.45 -31.05 11.86
CA SER A 92 -8.88 -30.97 11.50
C SER A 92 -9.35 -30.43 10.12
N SER A 93 -9.47 -31.40 9.20
CA SER A 93 -10.68 -31.72 8.40
C SER A 93 -11.37 -30.64 7.54
N GLY A 94 -10.89 -30.54 6.31
CA GLY A 94 -11.66 -30.04 5.16
C GLY A 94 -10.93 -30.42 3.87
N GLN A 95 -11.58 -31.17 3.00
CA GLN A 95 -11.03 -31.70 1.77
C GLN A 95 -10.79 -30.56 0.76
N GLU A 96 -9.64 -29.91 0.84
CA GLU A 96 -9.24 -28.80 -0.02
C GLU A 96 -8.48 -29.37 -1.23
N HIS A 97 -9.08 -29.26 -2.41
CA HIS A 97 -8.43 -29.59 -3.68
C HIS A 97 -7.30 -28.57 -3.88
N ASP A 98 -6.08 -28.95 -3.50
CA ASP A 98 -4.90 -28.08 -3.54
C ASP A 98 -4.40 -27.89 -4.98
N GLU A 99 -5.23 -27.27 -5.81
CA GLU A 99 -4.81 -26.67 -7.07
C GLU A 99 -4.20 -25.32 -6.75
N VAL A 100 -2.88 -25.27 -6.50
CA VAL A 100 -2.23 -23.97 -6.34
C VAL A 100 -2.26 -23.22 -7.68
N ALA A 101 -3.26 -22.33 -7.74
CA ALA A 101 -3.54 -21.43 -8.83
C ALA A 101 -3.10 -20.02 -8.40
N VAL A 102 -2.44 -19.31 -9.29
CA VAL A 102 -2.05 -17.91 -9.04
C VAL A 102 -3.19 -17.02 -9.48
N PHE A 103 -3.75 -16.25 -8.55
CA PHE A 103 -4.84 -15.33 -8.83
C PHE A 103 -4.30 -13.91 -9.04
N LEU A 104 -4.55 -13.37 -10.23
CA LEU A 104 -4.32 -11.99 -10.63
C LEU A 104 -5.58 -11.18 -10.31
N ILE A 105 -5.58 -10.54 -9.14
CA ILE A 105 -6.74 -9.83 -8.60
C ILE A 105 -6.43 -8.33 -8.55
N PRO A 106 -7.39 -7.45 -8.88
CA PRO A 106 -7.22 -6.02 -8.70
C PRO A 106 -7.14 -5.66 -7.21
N MET A 107 -6.15 -4.86 -6.84
CA MET A 107 -5.89 -4.46 -5.46
C MET A 107 -5.71 -2.95 -5.34
N HIS A 108 -5.99 -2.42 -4.16
CA HIS A 108 -5.68 -1.06 -3.76
C HIS A 108 -4.84 -1.10 -2.49
N GLY A 109 -3.80 -0.27 -2.45
CA GLY A 109 -2.83 -0.25 -1.36
C GLY A 109 -2.61 1.16 -0.83
N GLY A 110 -2.37 1.24 0.47
CA GLY A 110 -1.82 2.42 1.12
C GLY A 110 -0.43 2.15 1.67
N ILE A 111 -0.05 2.93 2.69
CA ILE A 111 1.23 2.77 3.37
C ILE A 111 1.30 1.44 4.15
N TRP A 112 0.19 1.01 4.75
CA TRP A 112 0.18 -0.06 5.74
C TRP A 112 -0.60 -1.29 5.30
N THR A 113 -1.56 -1.11 4.41
CA THR A 113 -2.53 -2.15 4.08
C THR A 113 -2.67 -2.29 2.57
N LEU A 114 -2.76 -3.54 2.11
CA LEU A 114 -3.11 -3.92 0.75
C LEU A 114 -4.45 -4.65 0.79
N CYS A 115 -5.43 -4.14 0.05
CA CYS A 115 -6.81 -4.62 0.06
C CYS A 115 -7.27 -4.99 -1.35
N VAL A 116 -8.19 -5.97 -1.43
CA VAL A 116 -8.76 -6.41 -2.71
C VAL A 116 -9.84 -5.45 -3.18
N SER A 117 -9.70 -4.93 -4.40
CA SER A 117 -10.62 -4.00 -5.06
C SER A 117 -11.73 -4.77 -5.81
N LEU A 118 -12.57 -5.49 -5.07
CA LEU A 118 -13.74 -6.22 -5.59
C LEU A 118 -14.98 -5.91 -4.76
N THR A 119 -16.18 -6.09 -5.33
CA THR A 119 -17.44 -6.00 -4.57
C THR A 119 -17.62 -7.21 -3.65
N GLU A 120 -18.48 -7.10 -2.64
CA GLU A 120 -18.67 -8.18 -1.67
C GLU A 120 -19.22 -9.46 -2.31
N GLU A 121 -20.13 -9.33 -3.28
CA GLU A 121 -20.68 -10.44 -4.05
C GLU A 121 -19.58 -11.17 -4.84
N GLN A 122 -18.70 -10.40 -5.47
CA GLN A 122 -17.56 -10.91 -6.23
C GLN A 122 -16.54 -11.63 -5.34
N ARG A 123 -16.29 -11.13 -4.13
CA ARG A 123 -15.43 -11.78 -3.14
C ARG A 123 -15.98 -13.13 -2.69
N GLN A 124 -17.29 -13.21 -2.44
CA GLN A 124 -17.95 -14.46 -2.09
C GLN A 124 -17.90 -15.50 -3.22
N LEU A 125 -17.96 -15.06 -4.47
CA LEU A 125 -17.77 -15.94 -5.62
C LEU A 125 -16.32 -16.43 -5.72
N LEU A 126 -15.34 -15.57 -5.47
CA LEU A 126 -13.92 -15.98 -5.44
C LEU A 126 -13.60 -16.98 -4.34
N GLN A 127 -14.21 -16.84 -3.16
CA GLN A 127 -14.10 -17.79 -2.06
C GLN A 127 -14.51 -19.21 -2.47
N LYS A 128 -15.60 -19.34 -3.24
CA LYS A 128 -16.08 -20.64 -3.73
C LYS A 128 -15.11 -21.31 -4.69
N VAL A 129 -14.20 -20.55 -5.31
CA VAL A 129 -13.19 -21.04 -6.24
C VAL A 129 -11.83 -21.29 -5.54
N GLY A 130 -11.80 -21.20 -4.21
CA GLY A 130 -10.60 -21.50 -3.40
C GLY A 130 -9.70 -20.29 -3.14
N PHE A 131 -10.18 -19.06 -3.35
CA PHE A 131 -9.44 -17.87 -2.92
C PHE A 131 -9.73 -17.55 -1.45
N THR A 132 -8.80 -17.86 -0.57
CA THR A 132 -8.92 -17.71 0.89
C THR A 132 -8.40 -16.38 1.43
N GLN A 133 -7.78 -15.54 0.59
CA GLN A 133 -7.14 -14.28 1.00
C GLN A 133 -8.00 -13.03 0.78
N ILE A 134 -9.15 -12.97 1.44
CA ILE A 134 -10.15 -11.88 1.27
C ILE A 134 -9.88 -10.70 2.22
N ARG A 135 -9.12 -10.92 3.29
CA ARG A 135 -8.85 -9.88 4.28
C ARG A 135 -7.73 -8.96 3.79
N CYS A 136 -7.86 -7.67 4.08
CA CYS A 136 -6.77 -6.71 3.86
C CYS A 136 -5.52 -7.18 4.60
N MET A 137 -4.42 -7.24 3.88
CA MET A 137 -3.13 -7.66 4.42
C MET A 137 -2.38 -6.45 4.94
N ASN A 138 -1.72 -6.59 6.09
CA ASN A 138 -0.80 -5.58 6.59
C ASN A 138 0.62 -5.92 6.13
N TYR A 139 1.34 -4.96 5.54
CA TYR A 139 2.73 -5.19 5.11
C TYR A 139 3.68 -5.47 6.29
N LEU A 140 3.29 -5.11 7.52
CA LEU A 140 4.03 -5.35 8.75
C LEU A 140 3.75 -6.72 9.37
N ASP A 141 2.85 -7.52 8.78
CA ASP A 141 2.53 -8.84 9.31
C ASP A 141 3.72 -9.80 9.13
N SER A 142 4.16 -10.42 10.23
CA SER A 142 5.39 -11.21 10.31
C SER A 142 5.30 -12.52 9.52
N GLU A 143 4.09 -12.99 9.18
CA GLU A 143 3.90 -14.20 8.38
C GLU A 143 4.27 -13.99 6.90
N ILE A 144 4.09 -12.77 6.37
CA ILE A 144 4.40 -12.44 4.97
C ILE A 144 5.91 -12.20 4.78
N THR A 145 6.57 -11.64 5.79
CA THR A 145 7.98 -11.23 5.71
C THR A 145 8.97 -12.40 5.72
N LYS A 146 8.56 -13.59 6.17
CA LYS A 146 9.43 -14.77 6.24
C LYS A 146 9.72 -15.44 4.89
N GLY A 147 8.99 -15.11 3.83
CA GLY A 147 9.03 -15.86 2.56
C GLY A 147 9.96 -15.32 1.47
N GLU A 148 10.37 -14.05 1.52
CA GLU A 148 11.00 -13.39 0.35
C GLU A 148 12.06 -12.34 0.76
N GLU A 149 13.05 -12.78 1.54
CA GLU A 149 14.06 -11.95 2.23
C GLU A 149 14.93 -11.03 1.34
N GLY A 150 14.94 -11.20 0.01
CA GLY A 150 15.86 -10.45 -0.88
C GLY A 150 15.29 -9.16 -1.49
N ARG A 151 14.00 -9.12 -1.81
CA ARG A 151 13.36 -7.98 -2.52
C ARG A 151 12.59 -7.05 -1.58
N THR A 152 12.18 -7.57 -0.43
CA THR A 152 11.47 -6.82 0.62
C THR A 152 12.36 -5.80 1.32
N ASP A 153 13.67 -6.07 1.42
CA ASP A 153 14.63 -5.22 2.13
C ASP A 153 14.71 -3.78 1.61
N TRP A 154 14.76 -3.57 0.28
CA TRP A 154 14.82 -2.22 -0.28
C TRP A 154 13.47 -1.50 -0.17
N GLN A 155 12.36 -2.23 -0.35
CA GLN A 155 11.00 -1.69 -0.24
C GLN A 155 10.70 -1.26 1.19
N HIS A 156 11.05 -2.09 2.18
CA HIS A 156 10.93 -1.76 3.58
C HIS A 156 11.76 -0.55 3.98
N ARG A 157 13.00 -0.43 3.46
CA ARG A 157 13.84 0.76 3.71
C ARG A 157 13.23 2.03 3.15
N MET A 158 12.69 1.98 1.93
CA MET A 158 12.04 3.12 1.28
C MET A 158 10.74 3.52 1.99
N GLN A 159 9.92 2.54 2.36
CA GLN A 159 8.70 2.75 3.13
C GLN A 159 9.01 3.35 4.50
N ASN A 160 9.96 2.80 5.24
CA ASN A 160 10.34 3.31 6.56
C ASN A 160 10.84 4.76 6.50
N LEU A 161 11.58 5.12 5.45
CA LEU A 161 12.02 6.51 5.23
C LEU A 161 10.84 7.45 5.01
N SER A 162 9.88 7.05 4.17
CA SER A 162 8.68 7.83 3.87
C SER A 162 7.80 8.02 5.13
N ILE A 163 7.54 6.95 5.88
CA ILE A 163 6.78 6.96 7.13
C ILE A 163 7.44 7.88 8.15
N SER A 164 8.75 7.73 8.34
CA SER A 164 9.52 8.56 9.28
C SER A 164 9.46 10.03 8.91
N CYS A 165 9.58 10.36 7.62
CA CYS A 165 9.48 11.73 7.13
C CYS A 165 8.11 12.34 7.43
N ALA A 166 7.03 11.59 7.19
CA ALA A 166 5.67 12.03 7.48
C ALA A 166 5.43 12.25 8.99
N LEU A 167 5.92 11.35 9.84
CA LEU A 167 5.84 11.47 11.30
C LEU A 167 6.62 12.68 11.82
N VAL A 168 7.84 12.91 11.31
CA VAL A 168 8.65 14.09 11.66
C VAL A 168 7.94 15.37 11.23
N CYS A 169 7.33 15.40 10.05
CA CYS A 169 6.56 16.57 9.59
C CYS A 169 5.36 16.85 10.52
N LEU A 170 4.63 15.83 10.97
CA LEU A 170 3.56 16.00 11.96
C LEU A 170 4.05 16.60 13.28
N ILE A 171 5.21 16.14 13.77
CA ILE A 171 5.79 16.64 15.02
C ILE A 171 6.23 18.10 14.87
N ILE A 172 6.88 18.46 13.75
CA ILE A 172 7.31 19.85 13.48
C ILE A 172 6.09 20.76 13.31
N LEU A 173 5.06 20.33 12.57
CA LEU A 173 3.83 21.11 12.39
C LEU A 173 3.05 21.27 13.70
N GLY A 174 2.95 20.21 14.51
CA GLY A 174 2.29 20.27 15.82
C GLY A 174 3.01 21.18 16.81
N SER A 175 4.34 21.02 16.94
CA SER A 175 5.15 21.84 17.86
C SER A 175 5.18 23.31 17.43
N SER A 176 5.29 23.60 16.14
CA SER A 176 5.25 24.97 15.62
C SER A 176 3.90 25.64 15.84
N ALA A 177 2.78 24.92 15.71
CA ALA A 177 1.45 25.45 16.02
C ALA A 177 1.30 25.84 17.51
N ILE A 178 1.83 25.01 18.42
CA ILE A 178 1.82 25.27 19.86
C ILE A 178 2.68 26.50 20.20
N VAL A 179 3.93 26.54 19.72
CA VAL A 179 4.86 27.66 19.98
C VAL A 179 4.35 28.96 19.35
N GLY A 180 3.80 28.89 18.13
CA GLY A 180 3.17 30.02 17.46
C GLY A 180 1.98 30.59 18.25
N SER A 181 1.14 29.71 18.80
CA SER A 181 0.01 30.11 19.65
C SER A 181 0.47 30.84 20.92
N PHE A 182 1.49 30.33 21.61
CA PHE A 182 2.07 31.01 22.78
C PHE A 182 2.77 32.33 22.44
N GLY A 183 3.47 32.40 21.31
CA GLY A 183 4.15 33.61 20.84
C GLY A 183 3.20 34.79 20.62
N VAL A 184 1.97 34.52 20.16
CA VAL A 184 0.92 35.54 20.00
C VAL A 184 0.34 35.97 21.33
N LEU A 185 -0.02 35.01 22.19
CA LEU A 185 -0.60 35.31 23.50
C LEU A 185 0.34 36.15 24.38
N LYS A 186 1.65 36.07 24.14
CA LYS A 186 2.68 36.82 24.87
C LYS A 186 3.33 37.95 24.06
N HIS A 187 2.88 38.25 22.84
CA HIS A 187 3.46 39.29 21.96
C HIS A 187 4.99 39.17 21.76
N GLN A 188 5.53 37.95 21.69
CA GLN A 188 6.97 37.73 21.48
C GLN A 188 7.31 37.51 20.00
N ILE A 189 7.92 38.53 19.37
CA ILE A 189 8.28 38.54 17.95
C ILE A 189 9.33 37.47 17.60
N SER A 190 10.24 37.14 18.54
CA SER A 190 11.27 36.10 18.37
C SER A 190 10.68 34.69 18.21
N ALA A 191 9.60 34.38 18.92
CA ALA A 191 8.92 33.09 18.81
C ALA A 191 8.28 32.89 17.44
N VAL A 192 7.75 33.97 16.85
CA VAL A 192 7.11 33.99 15.52
C VAL A 192 8.12 33.77 14.38
N LEU A 193 9.34 34.33 14.51
CA LEU A 193 10.41 34.14 13.54
C LEU A 193 10.92 32.68 13.51
N VAL A 194 11.03 32.04 14.68
CA VAL A 194 11.39 30.62 14.78
C VAL A 194 10.32 29.72 14.16
N THR A 195 9.03 30.08 14.33
CA THR A 195 7.94 29.36 13.67
C THR A 195 8.02 29.46 12.15
N GLY A 196 8.38 30.63 11.62
CA GLY A 196 8.59 30.84 10.18
C GLY A 196 9.72 29.98 9.60
N VAL A 197 10.85 29.84 10.31
CA VAL A 197 11.96 28.98 9.88
C VAL A 197 11.58 27.50 9.94
N MET A 198 10.88 27.08 10.99
CA MET A 198 10.37 25.69 11.11
C MET A 198 9.41 25.34 9.96
N TYR A 199 8.62 26.31 9.48
CA TYR A 199 7.74 26.14 8.31
C TYR A 199 8.49 25.95 7.00
N LEU A 200 9.54 26.74 6.78
CA LEU A 200 10.36 26.62 5.58
C LEU A 200 11.10 25.27 5.54
N LEU A 201 11.55 24.79 6.69
CA LEU A 201 12.18 23.46 6.81
C LEU A 201 11.16 22.34 6.54
N ALA A 202 9.93 22.44 7.07
CA ALA A 202 8.85 21.48 6.79
C ALA A 202 8.42 21.47 5.31
N GLY A 203 8.46 22.63 4.64
CA GLY A 203 8.21 22.76 3.20
C GLY A 203 9.30 22.10 2.34
N GLN A 204 10.55 22.15 2.78
CA GLN A 204 11.66 21.46 2.11
C GLN A 204 11.60 19.94 2.31
N THR A 205 11.26 19.47 3.52
CA THR A 205 11.13 18.03 3.79
C THR A 205 9.93 17.40 3.10
N SER A 206 8.82 18.12 2.95
CA SER A 206 7.65 17.64 2.20
C SER A 206 7.89 17.60 0.68
N ASN A 207 8.64 18.54 0.10
CA ASN A 207 9.08 18.44 -1.29
C ASN A 207 10.00 17.24 -1.53
N LEU A 208 10.87 16.94 -0.56
CA LEU A 208 11.70 15.75 -0.59
C LEU A 208 10.84 14.48 -0.50
N PHE A 209 9.83 14.45 0.37
CA PHE A 209 8.86 13.36 0.47
C PHE A 209 8.12 13.12 -0.86
N LEU A 210 7.66 14.19 -1.52
CA LEU A 210 6.98 14.08 -2.82
C LEU A 210 7.92 13.55 -3.93
N ASN A 211 9.19 13.97 -3.94
CA ASN A 211 10.20 13.44 -4.87
C ASN A 211 10.63 11.99 -4.57
N ILE A 212 10.43 11.53 -3.34
CA ILE A 212 10.69 10.14 -2.94
C ILE A 212 9.50 9.24 -3.33
N LEU A 213 8.30 9.81 -3.43
CA LEU A 213 7.07 9.07 -3.75
C LEU A 213 6.79 8.94 -5.26
N ILE A 214 7.27 9.88 -6.08
CA ILE A 214 7.18 9.88 -7.56
C ILE A 214 8.39 9.20 -8.17
#